data_AF-K1QHS0-F1
#
_entry.id   AF-K1QHS0-F1
#
_cell.length_a   1.000
_cell.length_b   1.000
_cell.length_c   1.000
_cell.angle_alpha   90.00
_cell.angle_beta   90.00
_cell.angle_gamma   90.00
#
_symmetry.space_group_name_H-M   'P 1'
#
loop_
_entity.id
_entity.type
_entity.pdbx_description
1 polymer ?
#
loop_
_entity_poly.entity_id
_entity_poly.type
_entity_poly.pdbx_seq_one_letter_code
_entity_poly.pdbx_strand_id
1 'polypeptide(L)'
;MAQNVEDAQARVRDAFNKMMEGLDKDIIRQRQEDMHTCAAKCYSDRKSPIESVERCANICNAKLQDASVFVQREVEGFQNRISRCAMDCQDAARDKITENTKESDIARFKEDMEKCVVNCVDTHIAQLPSLEKRLRLGLTKGKYD
;
A
#
# COMPACT_ATOMS: atom_id res chain seq x y z
N MET A 1 24.17 1.84 14.11
CA MET A 1 23.25 0.91 14.80
C MET A 1 21.79 1.28 14.51
N ALA A 2 21.31 2.51 14.69
CA ALA A 2 19.96 2.92 14.18
C ALA A 2 19.79 2.85 12.64
N GLN A 3 20.89 2.98 11.90
CA GLN A 3 20.90 3.09 10.44
C GLN A 3 20.36 1.85 9.71
N ASN A 4 20.56 0.63 10.23
CA ASN A 4 20.10 -0.60 9.57
C ASN A 4 18.56 -0.68 9.49
N VAL A 5 17.86 -0.18 10.51
CA VAL A 5 16.39 -0.16 10.55
C VAL A 5 15.84 0.93 9.65
N GLU A 6 16.45 2.11 9.65
CA GLU A 6 16.10 3.21 8.73
C GLU A 6 16.33 2.81 7.26
N ASP A 7 17.45 2.16 6.96
CA ASP A 7 17.75 1.62 5.64
C ASP A 7 16.74 0.54 5.24
N ALA A 8 16.34 -0.34 6.16
CA ALA A 8 15.30 -1.33 5.91
C ALA A 8 13.94 -0.66 5.59
N GLN A 9 13.56 0.38 6.32
CA GLN A 9 12.35 1.16 6.05
C GLN A 9 12.41 1.90 4.70
N ALA A 10 13.58 2.41 4.31
CA ALA A 10 13.77 3.03 3.01
C ALA A 10 13.58 2.01 1.87
N ARG A 11 14.20 0.83 1.98
CA ARG A 11 14.10 -0.24 0.97
C ARG A 11 12.66 -0.66 0.68
N VAL A 12 11.83 -0.85 1.73
CA VAL A 12 10.42 -1.22 1.51
C VAL A 12 9.63 -0.09 0.87
N ARG A 13 9.88 1.16 1.28
CA ARG A 13 9.22 2.34 0.72
C ARG A 13 9.55 2.50 -0.76
N ASP A 14 10.81 2.35 -1.13
CA ASP A 14 11.26 2.47 -2.52
C ASP A 14 10.70 1.35 -3.39
N ALA A 15 10.75 0.11 -2.91
CA ALA A 15 10.18 -1.03 -3.62
C ALA A 15 8.66 -0.88 -3.82
N PHE A 16 7.95 -0.41 -2.78
CA PHE A 16 6.53 -0.11 -2.85
C PHE A 16 6.22 1.04 -3.82
N ASN A 17 6.96 2.15 -3.75
CA ASN A 17 6.78 3.29 -4.64
C ASN A 17 7.00 2.91 -6.10
N LYS A 18 8.03 2.11 -6.38
CA LYS A 18 8.31 1.61 -7.73
C LYS A 18 7.18 0.74 -8.28
N MET A 19 6.62 -0.13 -7.44
CA MET A 19 5.44 -0.95 -7.80
C MET A 19 4.24 -0.05 -8.11
N MET A 20 3.95 0.93 -7.25
CA MET A 20 2.84 1.86 -7.42
C MET A 20 3.00 2.74 -8.66
N GLU A 21 4.22 3.20 -8.95
CA GLU A 21 4.51 3.98 -10.16
C GLU A 21 4.28 3.16 -11.44
N GLY A 22 4.61 1.86 -11.41
CA GLY A 22 4.30 0.94 -12.50
C GLY A 22 2.79 0.77 -12.69
N LEU A 23 2.05 0.52 -11.61
CA LEU A 23 0.58 0.43 -11.64
C LEU A 23 -0.07 1.71 -12.15
N ASP A 24 0.46 2.86 -11.73
CA ASP A 24 -0.03 4.17 -12.13
C ASP A 24 0.09 4.38 -13.64
N LYS A 25 1.29 4.17 -14.17
CA LYS A 25 1.60 4.30 -15.60
C LYS A 25 0.81 3.32 -16.46
N ASP A 26 0.67 2.08 -16.02
CA ASP A 26 0.10 1.02 -16.84
C ASP A 26 -1.43 0.99 -16.80
N ILE A 27 -2.07 1.37 -15.68
CA ILE A 27 -3.50 1.11 -15.45
C ILE A 27 -4.23 2.34 -14.90
N ILE A 28 -3.73 2.96 -13.82
CA ILE A 28 -4.52 3.97 -13.08
C ILE A 28 -4.76 5.21 -13.94
N ARG A 29 -3.73 5.71 -14.64
CA ARG A 29 -3.88 6.88 -15.53
C ARG A 29 -4.86 6.62 -16.66
N GLN A 30 -4.86 5.43 -17.26
CA GLN A 30 -5.84 5.07 -18.28
C GLN A 30 -7.26 5.08 -17.73
N ARG A 31 -7.47 4.54 -16.51
CA ARG A 31 -8.79 4.59 -15.85
C ARG A 31 -9.25 6.01 -15.54
N GLN A 32 -8.33 6.90 -15.15
CA GLN A 32 -8.61 8.31 -14.96
C GLN A 32 -9.01 8.98 -16.28
N GLU A 33 -8.28 8.73 -17.36
CA GLU A 33 -8.63 9.23 -18.70
C GLU A 33 -10.01 8.75 -19.15
N ASP A 34 -10.31 7.46 -18.98
CA ASP A 34 -11.60 6.86 -19.32
C ASP A 34 -12.74 7.54 -18.55
N MET A 35 -12.55 7.77 -17.25
CA MET A 35 -13.51 8.45 -16.39
C MET A 35 -13.75 9.89 -16.84
N HIS A 36 -12.69 10.67 -17.08
CA HIS A 36 -12.81 12.06 -17.53
C HIS A 36 -13.46 12.17 -18.90
N THR A 37 -13.08 11.30 -19.84
CA THR A 37 -13.68 11.24 -21.18
C THR A 37 -15.16 10.86 -21.11
N CYS A 38 -15.53 9.92 -20.24
CA CYS A 38 -16.92 9.55 -19.98
C CYS A 38 -17.73 10.73 -19.45
N ALA A 39 -17.23 11.42 -18.41
CA ALA A 39 -17.91 12.58 -17.85
C ALA A 39 -18.02 13.74 -18.86
N ALA A 40 -16.97 14.00 -19.65
CA ALA A 40 -17.01 15.03 -20.69
C ALA A 40 -18.13 14.75 -21.71
N LYS A 41 -18.37 13.49 -22.08
CA LYS A 41 -19.49 13.11 -22.95
C LYS A 41 -20.83 13.39 -22.28
N CYS A 42 -21.01 13.07 -20.99
CA CYS A 42 -22.22 13.42 -20.25
C CYS A 42 -22.48 14.94 -20.31
N TYR A 43 -21.48 15.75 -20.02
CA TYR A 43 -21.60 17.22 -20.02
C TYR A 43 -21.68 17.86 -21.41
N SER A 44 -21.47 17.09 -22.48
CA SER A 44 -21.68 17.57 -23.85
C SER A 44 -23.15 17.53 -24.30
N ASP A 45 -24.00 16.79 -23.58
CA ASP A 45 -25.43 16.74 -23.85
C ASP A 45 -26.07 18.11 -23.53
N ARG A 46 -26.84 18.64 -24.50
CA ARG A 46 -27.56 19.92 -24.40
C ARG A 46 -29.07 19.74 -24.34
N LYS A 47 -29.55 18.51 -24.47
CA LYS A 47 -30.98 18.17 -24.57
C LYS A 47 -31.51 17.59 -23.26
N SER A 48 -30.70 16.79 -22.58
CA SER A 48 -31.12 16.14 -21.33
C SER A 48 -31.24 17.13 -20.16
N PRO A 49 -32.16 16.89 -19.21
CA PRO A 49 -32.23 17.65 -17.97
C PRO A 49 -30.94 17.53 -17.14
N ILE A 50 -30.67 18.54 -16.31
CA ILE A 50 -29.48 18.63 -15.45
C ILE A 50 -29.29 17.36 -14.61
N GLU A 51 -30.35 16.87 -13.96
CA GLU A 51 -30.26 15.68 -13.09
C GLU A 51 -29.79 14.43 -13.85
N SER A 52 -30.18 14.29 -15.12
CA SER A 52 -29.77 13.15 -15.94
C SER A 52 -28.28 13.23 -16.31
N VAL A 53 -27.79 14.43 -16.61
CA VAL A 53 -26.37 14.69 -16.90
C VAL A 53 -25.50 14.44 -15.66
N GLU A 54 -25.92 14.94 -14.50
CA GLU A 54 -25.22 14.71 -13.23
C GLU A 54 -25.18 13.23 -12.86
N ARG A 55 -26.28 12.50 -13.02
CA ARG A 55 -26.33 11.06 -12.80
C ARG A 55 -25.37 10.31 -13.72
N CYS A 56 -25.28 10.68 -14.99
CA CYS A 56 -24.34 10.12 -15.95
C CYS A 56 -22.89 10.34 -15.49
N ALA A 57 -22.51 11.57 -15.11
CA ALA A 57 -21.18 11.89 -14.64
C ALA A 57 -20.80 11.13 -13.35
N ASN A 58 -21.75 10.99 -12.42
CA ASN A 58 -21.56 10.23 -11.18
C ASN A 58 -21.29 8.74 -11.45
N ILE A 59 -21.95 8.13 -12.42
CA ILE A 59 -21.68 6.73 -12.83
C ILE A 59 -20.27 6.58 -13.39
N CYS A 60 -19.79 7.56 -14.18
CA CYS A 60 -18.41 7.55 -14.67
C CYS A 60 -17.40 7.60 -13.51
N ASN A 61 -17.64 8.47 -12.52
CA ASN A 61 -16.75 8.65 -11.37
C ASN A 61 -16.75 7.42 -10.44
N ALA A 62 -17.92 6.81 -10.19
CA ALA A 62 -18.06 5.69 -9.26
C ALA A 62 -17.08 4.54 -9.56
N LYS A 63 -16.90 4.20 -10.84
CA LYS A 63 -15.99 3.12 -11.25
C LYS A 63 -14.53 3.37 -10.86
N LEU A 64 -14.07 4.62 -10.93
CA LEU A 64 -12.72 5.01 -10.55
C LEU A 64 -12.59 5.10 -9.03
N GLN A 65 -13.63 5.57 -8.33
CA GLN A 65 -13.68 5.59 -6.88
C GLN A 65 -13.55 4.18 -6.29
N ASP A 66 -14.31 3.21 -6.80
CA ASP A 66 -14.24 1.83 -6.34
C ASP A 66 -12.82 1.24 -6.52
N ALA A 67 -12.18 1.55 -7.65
CA ALA A 67 -10.80 1.16 -7.94
C ALA A 67 -9.81 1.77 -6.94
N SER A 68 -10.01 3.04 -6.59
CA SER A 68 -9.15 3.80 -5.69
C SER A 68 -9.26 3.25 -4.26
N VAL A 69 -10.49 2.98 -3.80
CA VAL A 69 -10.75 2.35 -2.49
C VAL A 69 -10.10 0.96 -2.41
N PHE A 70 -10.21 0.17 -3.48
CA PHE A 70 -9.56 -1.15 -3.54
C PHE A 70 -8.04 -1.06 -3.39
N VAL A 71 -7.40 -0.20 -4.17
CA VAL A 71 -5.94 0.02 -4.09
C VAL A 71 -5.56 0.46 -2.69
N GLN A 72 -6.26 1.45 -2.13
CA GLN A 72 -6.00 1.96 -0.80
C GLN A 72 -6.09 0.85 0.26
N ARG A 73 -7.12 0.00 0.21
CA ARG A 73 -7.28 -1.13 1.14
C ARG A 73 -6.15 -2.15 1.06
N GLU A 74 -5.72 -2.52 -0.14
CA GLU A 74 -4.60 -3.45 -0.34
C GLU A 74 -3.27 -2.87 0.18
N VAL A 75 -3.06 -1.57 -0.05
CA VAL A 75 -1.88 -0.82 0.41
C VAL A 75 -1.85 -0.71 1.94
N GLU A 76 -2.94 -0.26 2.55
CA GLU A 76 -3.08 -0.19 4.01
C GLU A 76 -2.90 -1.56 4.64
N GLY A 77 -3.48 -2.61 4.05
CA GLY A 77 -3.29 -3.98 4.50
C GLY A 77 -1.83 -4.41 4.50
N PHE A 78 -1.05 -4.03 3.48
CA PHE A 78 0.38 -4.30 3.42
C PHE A 78 1.17 -3.52 4.47
N GLN A 79 0.94 -2.21 4.57
CA GLN A 79 1.59 -1.33 5.55
C GLN A 79 1.32 -1.77 7.00
N ASN A 80 0.09 -2.19 7.28
CA ASN A 80 -0.30 -2.70 8.60
C ASN A 80 0.43 -4.00 8.96
N ARG A 81 0.64 -4.91 7.99
CA ARG A 81 1.38 -6.15 8.26
C ARG A 81 2.84 -5.90 8.62
N ILE A 82 3.53 -5.04 7.86
CA ILE A 82 4.93 -4.72 8.13
C ILE A 82 5.11 -3.93 9.42
N SER A 83 4.19 -3.00 9.71
CA SER A 83 4.18 -2.25 10.97
C SER A 83 4.03 -3.17 12.18
N ARG A 84 3.06 -4.10 12.14
CA ARG A 84 2.87 -5.11 13.20
C ARG A 84 4.10 -6.00 13.38
N CYS A 85 4.66 -6.51 12.29
CA CYS A 85 5.83 -7.37 12.34
C CYS A 85 7.06 -6.64 12.95
N ALA A 86 7.24 -5.34 12.68
CA ALA A 86 8.28 -4.55 13.34
C ALA A 86 7.99 -4.32 14.84
N MET A 87 6.72 -4.11 15.22
CA MET A 87 6.33 -4.01 16.64
C MET A 87 6.56 -5.33 17.38
N ASP A 88 6.22 -6.47 16.78
CA ASP A 88 6.45 -7.80 17.37
C ASP A 88 7.95 -8.03 17.67
N CYS A 89 8.85 -7.56 16.79
CA CYS A 89 10.29 -7.61 17.04
C CYS A 89 10.71 -6.75 18.24
N GLN A 90 10.11 -5.56 18.40
CA GLN A 90 10.39 -4.67 19.53
C GLN A 90 9.89 -5.26 20.84
N ASP A 91 8.68 -5.81 20.85
CA ASP A 91 8.08 -6.43 22.03
C ASP A 91 8.88 -7.67 22.44
N ALA A 92 9.27 -8.53 21.50
CA ALA A 92 10.12 -9.69 21.78
C ALA A 92 11.50 -9.33 22.37
N ALA A 93 12.03 -8.14 22.07
CA ALA A 93 13.26 -7.64 22.67
C ALA A 93 13.01 -7.07 24.07
N ARG A 94 11.90 -6.35 24.27
CA ARG A 94 11.49 -5.80 25.58
C ARG A 94 11.18 -6.89 26.59
N ASP A 95 10.51 -7.96 26.18
CA ASP A 95 10.15 -9.09 27.04
C ASP A 95 11.37 -9.83 27.62
N LYS A 96 12.54 -9.69 26.98
CA LYS A 96 13.80 -10.26 27.48
C LYS A 96 14.48 -9.38 28.54
N ILE A 97 14.08 -8.11 28.67
CA ILE A 97 14.67 -7.16 29.62
C ILE A 97 13.93 -7.28 30.96
N THR A 98 14.63 -7.81 31.95
CA THR A 98 14.21 -7.87 33.36
C THR A 98 15.10 -6.98 34.25
N GLU A 99 14.73 -6.79 35.51
CA GLU A 99 15.51 -6.00 36.50
C GLU A 99 16.95 -6.49 36.70
N ASN A 100 17.24 -7.77 36.39
CA ASN A 100 18.55 -8.38 36.56
C ASN A 100 19.39 -8.41 35.26
N THR A 101 18.92 -7.76 34.20
CA THR A 101 19.59 -7.81 32.89
C THR A 101 20.86 -6.97 32.90
N LYS A 102 21.98 -7.57 32.46
CA LYS A 102 23.25 -6.86 32.34
C LYS A 102 23.24 -5.96 31.11
N GLU A 103 24.00 -4.87 31.16
CA GLU A 103 24.15 -3.94 30.03
C GLU A 103 24.63 -4.62 28.73
N SER A 104 25.50 -5.64 28.85
CA SER A 104 25.93 -6.46 27.70
C SER A 104 24.80 -7.28 27.08
N ASP A 105 23.83 -7.74 27.88
CA ASP A 105 22.66 -8.47 27.38
C ASP A 105 21.65 -7.50 26.72
N ILE A 106 21.51 -6.27 27.25
CA ILE A 106 20.70 -5.21 26.63
C ILE A 106 21.22 -4.88 25.23
N ALA A 107 22.54 -4.73 25.07
CA ALA A 107 23.16 -4.49 23.76
C ALA A 107 22.88 -5.63 22.78
N ARG A 108 22.98 -6.89 23.24
CA ARG A 108 22.66 -8.07 22.42
C ARG A 108 21.18 -8.11 22.01
N PHE A 109 20.26 -7.83 22.92
CA PHE A 109 18.81 -7.82 22.61
C PHE A 109 18.45 -6.71 21.61
N LYS A 110 19.12 -5.56 21.67
CA LYS A 110 18.97 -4.51 20.67
C LYS A 110 19.46 -4.97 19.29
N GLU A 111 20.60 -5.65 19.21
CA GLU A 111 21.11 -6.19 17.94
C GLU A 111 20.17 -7.27 17.37
N ASP A 112 19.65 -8.16 18.22
CA ASP A 112 18.68 -9.18 17.83
C ASP A 112 17.38 -8.54 17.31
N MET A 113 16.90 -7.47 17.95
CA MET A 113 15.75 -6.69 17.50
C MET A 113 16.00 -6.08 16.12
N GLU A 114 17.15 -5.44 15.90
CA GLU A 114 17.50 -4.83 14.62
C GLU A 114 17.52 -5.89 13.51
N LYS A 115 18.13 -7.06 13.75
CA LYS A 115 18.12 -8.19 12.80
C LYS A 115 16.70 -8.70 12.52
N CYS A 116 15.86 -8.81 13.55
CA CYS A 116 14.46 -9.20 13.40
C CYS A 116 13.70 -8.24 12.48
N VAL A 117 13.86 -6.93 12.68
CA VAL A 117 13.21 -5.89 11.85
C VAL A 117 13.71 -5.94 10.41
N VAL A 118 15.00 -6.15 10.17
CA VAL A 118 15.54 -6.30 8.82
C VAL A 118 14.94 -7.52 8.11
N ASN A 119 14.88 -8.67 8.78
CA ASN A 119 14.26 -9.89 8.24
C ASN A 119 12.76 -9.71 7.96
N CYS A 120 12.06 -9.00 8.83
CA CYS A 120 10.66 -8.64 8.66
C CYS A 120 10.43 -7.86 7.36
N VAL A 121 11.25 -6.82 7.13
CA VAL A 121 11.24 -6.01 5.92
C VAL A 121 11.51 -6.86 4.68
N ASP A 122 12.57 -7.68 4.69
CA ASP A 122 12.95 -8.50 3.55
C ASP A 122 11.85 -9.50 3.18
N THR A 123 11.21 -10.09 4.19
CA THR A 123 10.06 -10.99 4.01
C THR A 123 8.87 -10.28 3.34
N HIS A 124 8.58 -9.03 3.74
CA HIS A 124 7.50 -8.26 3.15
C HIS A 124 7.83 -7.71 1.76
N ILE A 125 9.08 -7.34 1.49
CA ILE A 125 9.53 -6.98 0.13
C ILE A 125 9.32 -8.17 -0.82
N ALA A 126 9.63 -9.40 -0.40
CA ALA A 126 9.39 -10.60 -1.19
C ALA A 126 7.90 -10.85 -1.51
N GLN A 127 6.98 -10.26 -0.74
CA GLN A 127 5.54 -10.35 -0.98
C GLN A 127 5.00 -9.28 -1.96
N LEU A 128 5.76 -8.21 -2.24
CA LEU A 128 5.33 -7.12 -3.12
C LEU A 128 4.91 -7.60 -4.52
N PRO A 129 5.61 -8.53 -5.20
CA PRO A 129 5.16 -9.01 -6.51
C PRO A 129 3.78 -9.67 -6.47
N SER A 130 3.45 -10.34 -5.37
CA SER A 130 2.13 -10.96 -5.18
C SER A 130 1.06 -9.90 -4.93
N LEU A 131 1.37 -8.84 -4.19
CA LEU A 131 0.50 -7.68 -4.02
C LEU A 131 0.24 -6.98 -5.36
N GLU A 132 1.29 -6.71 -6.14
CA GLU A 132 1.18 -6.11 -7.47
C GLU A 132 0.27 -6.93 -8.38
N LYS A 133 0.44 -8.25 -8.41
CA LYS A 133 -0.40 -9.14 -9.21
C LYS A 133 -1.88 -9.05 -8.82
N ARG A 134 -2.20 -8.98 -7.52
CA ARG A 134 -3.58 -8.79 -7.05
C ARG A 134 -4.14 -7.43 -7.48
N LEU A 135 -3.35 -6.37 -7.30
CA LEU A 135 -3.73 -5.02 -7.70
C LEU A 135 -4.01 -4.93 -9.20
N ARG A 136 -3.10 -5.43 -10.05
CA ARG A 136 -3.29 -5.48 -11.50
C ARG A 136 -4.53 -6.26 -11.89
N LEU A 137 -4.74 -7.43 -11.28
CA LEU A 137 -5.88 -8.28 -11.58
C LEU A 137 -7.22 -7.60 -11.23
N GLY A 138 -7.32 -7.01 -10.04
CA GLY A 138 -8.52 -6.30 -9.58
C GLY A 138 -8.82 -5.08 -10.45
N LEU A 139 -7.80 -4.24 -10.70
CA LEU A 139 -7.93 -3.04 -11.53
C LEU A 139 -8.26 -3.34 -12.99
N THR A 140 -7.75 -4.45 -13.55
CA THR A 140 -8.05 -4.85 -14.93
C THR A 140 -9.48 -5.39 -15.04
N LYS A 141 -9.91 -6.22 -14.08
CA LYS A 141 -11.24 -6.85 -14.10
C LYS A 141 -12.36 -5.91 -13.66
N GLY A 142 -12.04 -4.82 -12.94
CA GLY A 142 -13.04 -3.98 -12.29
C GLY A 142 -13.84 -4.74 -11.23
N LYS A 143 -13.23 -5.75 -10.59
CA LYS A 143 -13.81 -6.55 -9.51
C LYS A 143 -12.91 -6.42 -8.29
N TYR A 144 -13.48 -5.97 -7.18
CA TYR A 144 -12.74 -5.55 -5.99
C TYR A 144 -13.10 -6.37 -4.73
N ASP A 145 -13.63 -7.56 -4.95
CA ASP A 145 -14.03 -8.54 -3.92
C ASP A 145 -12.83 -9.29 -3.35
#